data_AF-A0A0F7VI08-F1
#
_entry.id   AF-A0A0F7VI08-F1
#
_cell.length_a   1.000
_cell.length_b   1.000
_cell.length_c   1.000
_cell.angle_alpha   90.00
_cell.angle_beta   90.00
_cell.angle_gamma   90.00
#
_symmetry.space_group_name_H-M   'P 1'
#
loop_
_entity.id
_entity.type
_entity.pdbx_description
1 polymer ?
#
loop_
_entity_poly.entity_id
_entity_poly.type
_entity_poly.pdbx_seq_one_letter_code
_entity_poly.pdbx_strand_id
1 'polypeptide(L)'
;MSPESNMPRRKPLLLAPYIFGIQTVPLLASGIYTLLFPAAAAALPDSPLQGLSNGTIQALSLTSLSLGSFYAIASYQNNIPMMLAAVPGRLLAMVVFHRSGGGWKNVAPFEGLMGAFTALGLWWDWRNADTVVEKEE
;
A
#
# COMPACT_ATOMS: atom_id res chain seq x y z
N MET A 1 43.39 18.14 -20.12
CA MET A 1 42.36 17.10 -19.96
C MET A 1 42.02 17.06 -18.48
N SER A 2 40.95 17.75 -18.06
CA SER A 2 40.57 17.87 -16.65
C SER A 2 39.80 16.62 -16.24
N PRO A 3 40.13 15.94 -15.13
CA PRO A 3 39.37 14.80 -14.65
C PRO A 3 38.10 15.31 -13.98
N GLU A 4 37.03 15.51 -14.75
CA GLU A 4 35.71 15.72 -14.17
C GLU A 4 35.25 14.43 -13.48
N SER A 5 35.50 14.38 -12.17
CA SER A 5 34.52 13.97 -11.16
C SER A 5 33.59 12.81 -11.58
N ASN A 6 34.09 11.58 -11.47
CA ASN A 6 33.27 10.37 -11.33
C ASN A 6 32.56 10.36 -9.95
N MET A 7 31.74 11.37 -9.65
CA MET A 7 30.85 11.30 -8.51
C MET A 7 29.64 10.43 -8.89
N PRO A 8 29.23 9.48 -8.03
CA PRO A 8 28.05 8.67 -8.29
C PRO A 8 26.83 9.59 -8.41
N ARG A 9 26.15 9.57 -9.57
CA ARG A 9 24.85 10.24 -9.77
C ARG A 9 23.93 9.79 -8.64
N ARG A 10 23.52 10.72 -7.78
CA ARG A 10 22.49 10.44 -6.78
C ARG A 10 21.23 10.04 -7.53
N LYS A 11 20.78 8.78 -7.35
CA LYS A 11 19.47 8.36 -7.86
C LYS A 11 18.41 9.30 -7.28
N PRO A 12 17.47 9.79 -8.10
CA PRO A 12 16.38 10.62 -7.59
C PRO A 12 15.63 9.84 -6.51
N LEU A 13 15.30 10.54 -5.42
CA LEU A 13 14.56 9.94 -4.31
C LEU A 13 13.10 9.73 -4.76
N LEU A 14 12.74 8.48 -5.08
CA LEU A 14 11.39 8.12 -5.49
C LEU A 14 10.49 8.02 -4.26
N LEU A 15 9.43 8.83 -4.17
CA LEU A 15 8.50 8.85 -3.06
C LEU A 15 7.50 7.69 -3.08
N ALA A 16 7.03 7.27 -4.26
CA ALA A 16 6.01 6.23 -4.38
C ALA A 16 6.45 4.90 -3.74
N PRO A 17 7.68 4.39 -3.98
CA PRO A 17 8.16 3.16 -3.36
C PRO A 17 8.19 3.23 -1.83
N TYR A 18 8.59 4.36 -1.23
CA TYR A 18 8.59 4.50 0.23
C TYR A 18 7.18 4.53 0.79
N ILE A 19 6.28 5.32 0.19
CA ILE A 19 4.87 5.39 0.59
C ILE A 19 4.22 4.00 0.52
N PHE A 20 4.45 3.29 -0.58
CA PHE A 20 3.91 1.94 -0.78
C PHE A 20 4.52 0.92 0.18
N GLY A 21 5.82 1.05 0.47
CA GLY A 21 6.54 0.21 1.42
C GLY A 21 6.03 0.36 2.85
N ILE A 22 5.73 1.57 3.30
CA ILE A 22 5.16 1.82 4.64
C ILE A 22 3.79 1.15 4.78
N GLN A 23 2.98 1.12 3.72
CA GLN A 23 1.66 0.48 3.73
C GLN A 23 1.69 -1.05 3.90
N THR A 24 2.83 -1.69 3.63
CA THR A 24 3.05 -3.11 3.91
C THR A 24 2.87 -3.43 5.38
N VAL A 25 3.38 -2.57 6.27
CA VAL A 25 3.43 -2.83 7.71
C VAL A 25 2.04 -3.10 8.29
N PRO A 26 1.02 -2.23 8.12
CA PRO A 26 -0.31 -2.50 8.65
C PRO A 26 -0.97 -3.74 8.01
N LEU A 27 -0.72 -4.03 6.73
CA LEU A 27 -1.26 -5.22 6.05
C LEU A 27 -0.69 -6.53 6.58
N LEU A 28 0.63 -6.56 6.83
CA LEU A 28 1.31 -7.72 7.41
C LEU A 28 0.94 -7.89 8.88
N ALA A 29 0.95 -6.80 9.65
CA ALA A 29 0.62 -6.84 11.07
C ALA A 29 -0.83 -7.28 11.29
N SER A 30 -1.78 -6.71 10.54
CA SER A 30 -3.19 -7.12 10.62
C SER A 30 -3.36 -8.58 10.20
N GLY A 31 -2.75 -8.97 9.08
CA GLY A 31 -2.83 -10.34 8.57
C GLY A 31 -2.25 -11.38 9.54
N ILE A 32 -1.10 -11.12 10.18
CA ILE A 32 -0.52 -12.03 11.19
C ILE A 32 -1.45 -12.11 12.39
N TYR A 33 -1.90 -10.95 12.89
CA TYR A 33 -2.74 -10.88 14.08
C TYR A 33 -4.07 -11.63 13.89
N THR A 34 -4.79 -11.37 12.79
CA THR A 34 -6.09 -12.00 12.53
C THR A 34 -5.96 -13.49 12.16
N LEU A 35 -4.82 -13.90 11.61
CA LEU A 35 -4.53 -15.31 11.33
C LEU A 35 -4.33 -16.11 12.62
N LEU A 36 -3.55 -15.56 13.56
CA LEU A 36 -3.21 -16.21 14.83
C LEU A 36 -4.34 -16.12 15.86
N PHE A 37 -5.09 -15.00 15.88
CA PHE A 37 -6.12 -14.72 16.87
C PHE A 37 -7.46 -14.30 16.25
N PRO A 38 -8.09 -15.16 15.41
CA PRO A 38 -9.29 -14.80 14.66
C PRO A 38 -10.47 -14.43 15.57
N ALA A 39 -10.68 -15.18 16.66
CA ALA A 39 -11.76 -14.91 17.61
C ALA A 39 -11.57 -13.57 18.35
N ALA A 40 -10.34 -13.23 18.73
CA ALA A 40 -10.03 -11.95 19.37
C ALA A 40 -10.23 -10.78 18.39
N ALA A 41 -9.81 -10.94 17.14
CA ALA A 41 -10.01 -9.95 16.10
C ALA A 41 -11.50 -9.68 15.81
N ALA A 42 -12.34 -10.72 15.83
CA ALA A 42 -13.78 -10.59 15.69
C ALA A 42 -14.44 -9.94 16.93
N ALA A 43 -13.89 -10.14 18.13
CA ALA A 43 -14.43 -9.61 19.37
C ALA A 43 -14.14 -8.11 19.58
N LEU A 44 -13.28 -7.49 18.76
CA LEU A 44 -12.99 -6.06 18.86
C LEU A 44 -14.26 -5.22 18.60
N PRO A 45 -14.43 -4.09 19.33
CA PRO A 45 -15.52 -3.14 19.06
C PRO A 45 -15.48 -2.66 17.61
N ASP A 46 -16.64 -2.60 16.96
CA ASP A 46 -16.80 -2.22 15.55
C ASP A 46 -15.91 -2.98 14.56
N SER A 47 -15.50 -4.21 14.90
CA SER A 47 -14.69 -5.03 14.02
C SER A 47 -15.47 -5.41 12.76
N PRO A 48 -14.88 -5.24 11.56
CA PRO A 48 -15.48 -5.69 10.31
C PRO A 48 -15.63 -7.22 10.23
N LEU A 49 -15.02 -7.95 11.18
CA LEU A 49 -14.99 -9.41 11.23
C LEU A 49 -16.04 -10.02 12.17
N GLN A 50 -16.86 -9.19 12.82
CA GLN A 50 -17.91 -9.67 13.72
C GLN A 50 -18.88 -10.63 13.01
N GLY A 51 -19.19 -11.75 13.65
CA GLY A 51 -20.11 -12.77 13.14
C GLY A 51 -19.53 -13.69 12.06
N LEU A 52 -18.28 -13.51 11.65
CA LEU A 52 -17.61 -14.42 10.72
C LEU A 52 -17.06 -15.67 11.43
N SER A 53 -16.99 -16.78 10.70
CA SER A 53 -16.31 -17.99 11.20
C SER A 53 -14.80 -17.77 11.28
N ASN A 54 -14.13 -18.45 12.22
CA ASN A 54 -12.66 -18.37 12.33
C ASN A 54 -11.95 -18.74 11.02
N GLY A 55 -12.44 -19.75 10.30
CA GLY A 55 -11.86 -20.15 9.01
C GLY A 55 -11.98 -19.06 7.94
N THR A 56 -13.12 -18.35 7.89
CA THR A 56 -13.31 -17.19 6.99
C THR A 56 -12.33 -16.07 7.33
N ILE A 57 -12.17 -15.75 8.62
CA ILE A 57 -11.24 -14.73 9.08
C ILE A 57 -9.81 -15.09 8.68
N GLN A 58 -9.38 -16.33 8.93
CA GLN A 58 -8.04 -16.79 8.57
C GLN A 58 -7.79 -16.75 7.04
N ALA A 59 -8.78 -17.10 6.22
CA ALA A 59 -8.67 -16.98 4.76
C ALA A 59 -8.49 -15.51 4.31
N LEU A 60 -9.25 -14.57 4.88
CA LEU A 60 -9.08 -13.13 4.63
C LEU A 60 -7.70 -12.64 5.10
N SER A 61 -7.23 -13.16 6.24
CA SER A 61 -5.92 -12.85 6.81
C SER A 61 -4.77 -13.22 5.86
N LEU A 62 -4.85 -14.40 5.24
CA LEU A 62 -3.87 -14.86 4.24
C LEU A 62 -3.84 -13.96 3.00
N THR A 63 -5.00 -13.41 2.61
CA THR A 63 -5.08 -12.42 1.52
C THR A 63 -4.38 -11.12 1.91
N SER A 64 -4.60 -10.63 3.13
CA SER A 64 -3.90 -9.45 3.67
C SER A 64 -2.38 -9.66 3.72
N LEU A 65 -1.93 -10.84 4.16
CA LEU A 65 -0.51 -11.19 4.20
C LEU A 65 0.12 -11.26 2.82
N SER A 66 -0.58 -11.87 1.87
CA SER A 66 -0.13 -11.95 0.48
C SER A 66 0.01 -10.55 -0.12
N LEU A 67 -1.00 -9.69 0.06
CA LEU A 67 -0.97 -8.30 -0.41
C LEU A 67 0.16 -7.49 0.24
N GLY A 68 0.33 -7.58 1.56
CA GLY A 68 1.44 -6.93 2.25
C GLY A 68 2.80 -7.38 1.71
N SER A 69 2.97 -8.69 1.48
CA SER A 69 4.20 -9.24 0.89
C SER A 69 4.45 -8.71 -0.52
N PHE A 70 3.42 -8.65 -1.37
CA PHE A 70 3.54 -8.08 -2.71
C PHE A 70 3.87 -6.59 -2.67
N TYR A 71 3.33 -5.84 -1.72
CA TYR A 71 3.64 -4.42 -1.55
C TYR A 71 5.08 -4.21 -1.12
N ALA A 72 5.60 -5.05 -0.23
CA ALA A 72 7.00 -5.03 0.20
C ALA A 72 7.94 -5.26 -1.00
N ILE A 73 7.64 -6.29 -1.80
CA ILE A 73 8.43 -6.64 -2.97
C ILE A 73 8.35 -5.54 -4.03
N ALA A 74 7.15 -5.04 -4.32
CA ALA A 74 6.94 -3.97 -5.30
C ALA A 74 7.67 -2.68 -4.89
N SER A 75 7.65 -2.33 -3.60
CA SER A 75 8.41 -1.23 -3.03
C SER A 75 9.91 -1.43 -3.21
N TYR A 76 10.44 -2.59 -2.81
CA TYR A 76 11.86 -2.91 -2.95
C TYR A 76 12.35 -2.89 -4.41
N GLN A 77 11.52 -3.37 -5.34
CA GLN A 77 11.84 -3.45 -6.76
C GLN A 77 11.53 -2.16 -7.53
N ASN A 78 10.99 -1.12 -6.87
CA ASN A 78 10.45 0.07 -7.54
C ASN A 78 9.47 -0.28 -8.68
N ASN A 79 8.61 -1.28 -8.47
CA ASN A 79 7.67 -1.76 -9.47
C ASN A 79 6.48 -0.79 -9.63
N ILE A 80 6.69 0.26 -10.44
CA ILE A 80 5.70 1.30 -10.72
C ILE A 80 4.38 0.74 -11.28
N PRO A 81 4.36 -0.21 -12.23
CA PRO A 81 3.12 -0.81 -12.72
C PRO A 81 2.25 -1.41 -11.60
N MET A 82 2.86 -2.12 -10.64
CA MET A 82 2.13 -2.69 -9.51
C MET A 82 1.55 -1.61 -8.60
N MET A 83 2.31 -0.54 -8.32
CA MET A 83 1.84 0.58 -7.51
C MET A 83 0.68 1.32 -8.19
N LEU A 84 0.76 1.54 -9.50
CA LEU A 84 -0.32 2.13 -10.29
C LEU A 84 -1.57 1.25 -10.28
N ALA A 85 -1.43 -0.06 -10.46
CA ALA A 85 -2.55 -1.01 -10.44
C ALA A 85 -3.24 -1.08 -9.07
N ALA A 86 -2.50 -0.84 -7.98
CA ALA A 86 -3.05 -0.82 -6.63
C ALA A 86 -3.97 0.37 -6.36
N VAL A 87 -3.75 1.53 -7.01
CA VAL A 87 -4.56 2.75 -6.81
C VAL A 87 -6.05 2.52 -7.10
N PRO A 88 -6.47 2.09 -8.30
CA PRO A 88 -7.90 1.87 -8.58
C PRO A 88 -8.49 0.78 -7.70
N GLY A 89 -7.72 -0.26 -7.36
CA GLY A 89 -8.15 -1.31 -6.44
C GLY A 89 -8.49 -0.77 -5.05
N ARG A 90 -7.65 0.10 -4.49
CA ARG A 90 -7.87 0.75 -3.19
C ARG A 90 -9.05 1.73 -3.20
N LEU A 91 -9.21 2.51 -4.26
CA LEU A 91 -10.35 3.41 -4.42
C LEU A 91 -11.67 2.63 -4.55
N LEU A 92 -11.67 1.52 -5.27
CA LEU A 92 -12.83 0.64 -5.35
C LEU A 92 -13.14 0.01 -3.98
N ALA A 93 -12.12 -0.45 -3.25
CA ALA A 93 -12.26 -0.99 -1.91
C ALA A 93 -12.89 0.03 -0.94
N MET A 94 -12.44 1.30 -0.98
CA MET A 94 -13.07 2.39 -0.23
C MET A 94 -14.58 2.48 -0.50
N VAL A 95 -14.98 2.51 -1.77
CA VAL A 95 -16.40 2.61 -2.15
C VAL A 95 -17.19 1.41 -1.66
N VAL A 96 -16.66 0.20 -1.85
CA VAL A 96 -17.30 -1.05 -1.40
C VAL A 96 -17.46 -1.06 0.11
N PHE A 97 -16.38 -0.82 0.87
CA PHE A 97 -16.40 -0.82 2.33
C PHE A 97 -17.32 0.25 2.91
N HIS A 98 -17.38 1.42 2.28
CA HIS A 98 -18.30 2.48 2.71
C HIS A 98 -19.77 2.06 2.52
N ARG A 99 -20.08 1.38 1.41
CA ARG A 99 -21.43 0.87 1.11
C ARG A 99 -21.82 -0.32 1.99
N SER A 100 -20.87 -1.19 2.35
CA SER A 100 -21.11 -2.36 3.19
C SER A 100 -21.61 -2.02 4.60
N GLY A 101 -21.28 -0.82 5.12
CA GLY A 101 -21.76 -0.39 6.43
C GLY A 101 -21.06 -1.07 7.61
N GLY A 102 -21.56 -0.83 8.83
CA GLY A 102 -21.00 -1.38 10.06
C GLY A 102 -19.51 -1.07 10.25
N GLY A 103 -18.75 -2.03 10.78
CA GLY A 103 -17.30 -1.90 10.99
C GLY A 103 -16.50 -1.61 9.72
N TRP A 104 -17.01 -1.98 8.54
CA TRP A 104 -16.34 -1.71 7.26
C TRP A 104 -16.29 -0.22 6.91
N LYS A 105 -17.20 0.60 7.43
CA LYS A 105 -17.14 2.07 7.25
C LYS A 105 -15.89 2.67 7.89
N ASN A 106 -15.35 2.07 8.95
CA ASN A 106 -14.13 2.54 9.60
C ASN A 106 -12.87 2.20 8.77
N VAL A 107 -12.95 1.16 7.92
CA VAL A 107 -11.85 0.74 7.03
C VAL A 107 -11.82 1.56 5.74
N ALA A 108 -12.97 2.03 5.26
CA ALA A 108 -13.06 2.77 4.00
C ALA A 108 -12.13 4.00 3.91
N PRO A 109 -12.03 4.89 4.93
CA PRO A 109 -11.10 6.03 4.89
C PRO A 109 -9.64 5.60 4.77
N PHE A 110 -9.24 4.49 5.42
CA PHE A 110 -7.88 3.97 5.33
C PHE A 110 -7.53 3.61 3.88
N GLU A 111 -8.40 2.88 3.18
CA GLU A 111 -8.16 2.52 1.78
C GLU A 111 -8.12 3.75 0.87
N GLY A 112 -9.04 4.70 1.06
CA GLY A 112 -9.06 5.94 0.29
C GLY A 112 -7.79 6.78 0.47
N LEU A 113 -7.34 6.98 1.71
CA LEU A 113 -6.14 7.75 2.02
C LEU A 113 -4.87 7.08 1.48
N MET A 114 -4.74 5.76 1.66
CA MET A 114 -3.57 5.03 1.17
C MET A 114 -3.51 4.97 -0.36
N GLY A 115 -4.67 4.82 -1.02
CA GLY A 115 -4.78 4.95 -2.47
C GLY A 115 -4.37 6.35 -2.95
N ALA A 116 -4.87 7.40 -2.29
CA ALA A 116 -4.54 8.78 -2.62
C ALA A 116 -3.04 9.09 -2.42
N PHE A 117 -2.44 8.69 -1.30
CA PHE A 117 -1.01 8.89 -1.05
C PHE A 117 -0.14 8.17 -2.08
N THR A 118 -0.52 6.96 -2.48
CA THR A 118 0.18 6.22 -3.54
C THR A 118 0.09 6.97 -4.87
N ALA A 119 -1.09 7.45 -5.24
CA ALA A 119 -1.29 8.22 -6.46
C ALA A 119 -0.48 9.54 -6.47
N LEU A 120 -0.46 10.26 -5.34
CA LEU A 120 0.33 11.48 -5.18
C LEU A 120 1.84 11.22 -5.25
N GLY A 121 2.31 10.12 -4.64
CA GLY A 121 3.70 9.70 -4.73
C GLY A 121 4.10 9.39 -6.18
N LEU A 122 3.26 8.66 -6.90
CA LEU A 122 3.48 8.32 -8.31
C LEU A 122 3.49 9.57 -9.20
N TRP A 123 2.57 10.49 -8.97
CA TRP A 123 2.52 11.76 -9.69
C TRP A 123 3.75 12.62 -9.41
N TRP A 124 4.23 12.66 -8.16
CA TRP A 124 5.46 13.36 -7.79
C TRP A 124 6.68 12.76 -8.49
N ASP A 125 6.82 11.44 -8.47
CA ASP A 125 7.95 10.75 -9.10
C ASP A 125 7.96 10.97 -10.62
N TRP A 126 6.78 10.96 -11.24
CA TRP A 126 6.64 11.29 -12.67
C TRP A 126 7.05 12.74 -12.98
N ARG A 127 6.52 13.72 -12.24
CA ARG A 127 6.89 15.14 -12.38
C ARG A 127 8.40 15.38 -12.26
N ASN A 128 9.05 14.71 -11.33
CA ASN A 128 10.49 14.90 -11.09
C ASN A 128 11.36 14.14 -12.09
N ALA A 129 10.87 13.05 -12.68
CA ALA A 129 11.56 12.36 -13.78
C ALA A 129 11.71 13.28 -15.00
N ASP A 130 10.66 14.02 -15.36
CA ASP A 130 10.68 14.94 -16.50
C ASP A 130 11.68 16.11 -16.29
N THR A 131 11.76 16.64 -15.07
CA THR A 131 12.70 17.74 -14.74
C THR A 131 14.18 17.35 -14.74
N VAL A 132 14.49 16.06 -14.65
CA VAL A 132 15.88 15.57 -14.75
C VAL A 132 16.30 15.45 -16.21
N VAL A 133 15.40 15.04 -17.09
CA VAL A 133 15.66 14.94 -18.54
C VAL A 133 15.90 16.33 -19.14
N GLU A 134 15.09 17.33 -18.77
CA GLU A 134 15.20 18.70 -19.29
C GLU A 134 16.50 19.43 -18.85
N LYS A 135 17.15 18.98 -17.77
CA LYS A 135 18.46 19.52 -17.33
C LYS A 135 19.66 18.81 -17.97
N GLU A 136 19.44 17.67 -18.61
CA GLU A 136 20.49 16.91 -19.30
C GLU A 136 20.58 17.24 -20.80
N GLU A 137 19.62 17.98 -21.37
CA GLU A 137 19.65 18.57 -22.72
C GLU A 137 20.27 19.98 -22.75
#